data_AF-A0A7W1FTK9-F1
#
_entry.id   AF-A0A7W1FTK9-F1
#
_cell.length_a   1.000
_cell.length_b   1.000
_cell.length_c   1.000
_cell.angle_alpha   90.00
_cell.angle_beta   90.00
_cell.angle_gamma   90.00
#
_symmetry.space_group_name_H-M   'P 1'
#
loop_
_entity.id
_entity.type
_entity.pdbx_description
1 polymer ?
#
loop_
_entity_poly.entity_id
_entity_poly.type
_entity_poly.pdbx_seq_one_letter_code
_entity_poly.pdbx_strand_id
1 'polypeptide(L)' 'MQVVGKVGFLETPGRQTTITENVAGQSEELARAISAPLLFFYVLGDVLGSGIYALIG' A
#
# COMPACT_ATOMS: atom_id res chain seq x y z
N MET A 1 57.11 2.59 14.45
CA MET A 1 56.11 3.39 13.70
C MET A 1 55.87 2.68 12.37
N GLN A 2 54.99 1.67 12.37
CA GLN A 2 54.53 0.99 11.15
C GLN A 2 53.13 1.52 10.82
N VAL A 3 52.97 1.88 9.56
CA VAL A 3 51.79 2.52 8.98
C VAL A 3 50.69 1.48 8.86
N VAL A 4 49.50 1.83 9.36
CA VAL A 4 48.26 1.05 9.27
C VAL A 4 47.98 0.71 7.80
N GLY A 5 48.23 -0.55 7.43
CA GLY A 5 47.81 -1.12 6.16
C GLY A 5 46.32 -1.39 6.21
N LYS A 6 45.58 -0.57 5.48
CA LYS A 6 44.13 -0.65 5.20
C LYS A 6 43.74 -2.10 4.92
N VAL A 7 42.97 -2.72 5.83
CA VAL A 7 42.38 -4.05 5.61
C VAL A 7 41.48 -3.97 4.39
N GLY A 8 41.96 -4.49 3.27
CA GLY A 8 41.19 -4.70 2.06
C GLY A 8 40.13 -5.75 2.34
N PHE A 9 39.01 -5.30 2.92
CA PHE A 9 37.75 -6.02 2.99
C PHE A 9 37.21 -6.14 1.56
N LEU A 10 37.77 -7.07 0.80
CA LEU A 10 37.15 -7.64 -0.38
C LEU A 10 36.66 -8.99 0.10
N GLU A 11 35.33 -9.18 0.18
CA GLU A 11 34.58 -10.40 -0.20
C GLU A 11 33.11 -10.23 0.22
N THR A 12 32.24 -10.47 -0.77
CA THR A 12 30.77 -10.69 -0.72
C THR A 12 29.85 -9.51 -1.08
N PRO A 13 29.38 -9.41 -2.34
CA PRO A 13 28.18 -8.65 -2.70
C PRO A 13 26.96 -9.41 -2.17
N GLY A 14 26.68 -9.23 -0.88
CA GLY A 14 25.60 -9.96 -0.22
C GLY A 14 25.19 -9.36 1.12
N ARG A 15 25.64 -8.14 1.47
CA ARG A 15 25.02 -7.41 2.58
C ARG A 15 23.69 -6.82 2.13
N GLN A 16 22.75 -7.72 1.89
CA GLN A 16 21.34 -7.42 1.94
C GLN A 16 21.07 -7.01 3.39
N THR A 17 21.10 -5.71 3.66
CA THR A 17 20.46 -5.17 4.86
C THR A 17 18.96 -5.24 4.58
N THR A 18 18.41 -6.44 4.42
CA THR A 18 16.96 -6.64 4.45
C THR A 18 16.61 -6.41 5.90
N ILE A 19 16.19 -5.18 6.16
CA ILE A 19 15.16 -4.81 7.11
C ILE A 19 14.43 -6.08 7.50
N THR A 20 14.52 -6.48 8.78
CA THR A 20 13.59 -7.45 9.33
C THR A 20 12.20 -6.89 9.08
N GLU A 21 11.62 -7.20 7.92
CA GLU A 21 10.24 -6.94 7.63
C GLU A 21 9.51 -7.79 8.65
N ASN A 22 9.01 -7.10 9.66
CA ASN A 22 7.95 -7.58 10.49
C ASN A 22 6.75 -7.83 9.55
N VAL A 23 6.77 -8.94 8.81
CA VAL A 23 5.64 -9.49 8.07
C VAL A 23 4.77 -10.25 9.09
N ALA A 24 4.43 -9.56 10.17
CA ALA A 24 3.63 -10.05 11.28
C ALA A 24 2.83 -8.86 11.85
N GLY A 25 2.07 -8.19 10.99
CA GLY A 25 1.24 -7.07 11.46
C GLY A 25 0.59 -6.21 10.40
N GLN A 26 0.83 -6.43 9.11
CA GLN A 26 0.02 -5.81 8.06
C GLN A 26 -1.15 -6.72 7.74
N SER A 27 -2.07 -6.85 8.70
CA SER A 27 -3.47 -6.93 8.27
C SER A 27 -3.67 -5.66 7.45
N GLU A 28 -3.73 -5.78 6.12
CA GLU A 28 -4.37 -4.79 5.27
C GLU A 28 -5.83 -4.73 5.72
N GLU A 29 -6.06 -4.12 6.88
CA GLU A 29 -7.38 -3.76 7.33
C GLU A 29 -7.82 -2.71 6.35
N LEU A 30 -8.57 -3.16 5.34
CA LEU A 30 -9.20 -2.32 4.34
C LEU A 30 -9.85 -1.20 5.13
N ALA A 31 -9.24 -0.01 5.06
CA ALA A 31 -9.70 1.15 5.80
C ALA A 31 -11.19 1.24 5.49
N ARG A 32 -12.04 1.06 6.51
CA ARG A 32 -13.49 1.08 6.35
C ARG A 32 -13.89 2.52 6.06
N ALA A 33 -13.62 2.94 4.83
CA ALA A 33 -13.46 4.35 4.44
C ALA A 33 -14.73 4.92 3.83
N ILE A 34 -15.81 4.13 3.69
CA ILE A 34 -17.08 4.68 3.24
C ILE A 34 -17.97 4.95 4.45
N SER A 35 -18.13 6.25 4.76
CA SER A 35 -19.11 6.70 5.74
C SER A 35 -20.53 6.40 5.21
N ALA A 36 -21.48 6.15 6.11
CA ALA A 36 -22.87 5.86 5.73
C ALA A 36 -23.48 6.90 4.75
N PRO A 37 -23.19 8.22 4.88
CA PRO A 37 -23.62 9.21 3.89
C PRO A 37 -23.01 8.99 2.50
N LEU A 38 -21.71 8.67 2.40
CA LEU A 38 -21.10 8.37 1.09
C LEU A 38 -21.73 7.13 0.44
N LEU A 39 -22.02 6.09 1.23
CA LEU A 39 -22.69 4.89 0.71
C LEU A 39 -24.11 5.22 0.21
N PHE A 40 -24.84 6.09 0.91
CA PHE A 40 -26.16 6.55 0.47
C PHE A 40 -26.09 7.29 -0.86
N PHE A 41 -25.18 8.26 -1.00
CA PHE A 41 -25.01 8.99 -2.25
C PHE A 41 -24.52 8.09 -3.40
N TYR A 42 -23.69 7.10 -3.11
CA TYR A 42 -23.24 6.12 -4.10
C TYR A 42 -24.41 5.33 -4.70
N VAL A 43 -25.27 4.76 -3.85
CA VAL A 43 -26.46 4.01 -4.30
C VAL A 43 -27.49 4.94 -4.96
N LEU A 44 -27.70 6.13 -4.41
CA LEU A 44 -28.62 7.12 -5.00
C LEU A 44 -28.16 7.52 -6.40
N GLY A 45 -26.86 7.75 -6.59
CA GLY A 45 -26.26 8.05 -7.88
C GLY A 45 -26.39 6.90 -8.88
N ASP A 46 -26.22 5.65 -8.44
CA ASP A 46 -26.40 4.46 -9.27
C ASP A 46 -27.86 4.31 -9.75
N VAL A 47 -28.85 4.48 -8.86
CA VAL A 47 -30.27 4.38 -9.22
C VAL A 47 -30.73 5.56 -10.07
N LEU A 48 -30.27 6.79 -9.81
CA LEU A 48 -30.58 7.93 -10.68
C LEU A 48 -29.89 7.79 -12.05
N GLY A 49 -28.62 7.37 -12.05
CA GLY A 49 -27.79 7.25 -13.24
C GLY A 49 -28.19 6.08 -14.15
N SER A 50 -28.71 4.99 -13.60
CA SER A 50 -29.28 3.92 -14.42
C SER A 50 -30.77 4.13 -14.68
N GLY A 51 -31.54 4.54 -13.67
CA GLY A 51 -32.98 4.66 -13.75
C GLY A 51 -33.43 5.74 -14.73
N ILE A 52 -32.88 6.95 -14.63
CA ILE A 52 -33.31 8.05 -15.51
C ILE A 52 -32.75 7.85 -16.91
N TYR A 53 -31.52 7.36 -17.05
CA TYR A 53 -30.94 7.06 -18.37
C TYR A 53 -31.64 5.87 -19.07
N ALA A 54 -32.10 4.85 -18.33
CA ALA A 54 -32.90 3.77 -18.92
C ALA A 54 -34.31 4.22 -19.35
N LEU A 55 -34.87 5.24 -18.68
CA LEU A 55 -36.17 5.80 -19.02
C LEU A 55 -36.10 6.80 -20.18
N ILE A 56 -35.04 7.61 -20.22
CA ILE A 56 -34.87 8.65 -21.24
C ILE A 56 -34.31 8.07 -22.54
N GLY A 57 -33.37 7.12 -22.47
CA GLY A 57 -32.74 6.51 -23.66
C GLY A 57 -31.77 7.45 -24.36
#